data_AF-A0A848YBJ4-F1
#
_entry.id   AF-A0A848YBJ4-F1
#
_cell.length_a   1.000
_cell.length_b   1.000
_cell.length_c   1.000
_cell.angle_alpha   90.00
_cell.angle_beta   90.00
_cell.angle_gamma   90.00
#
_symmetry.space_group_name_H-M   'P 1'
#
loop_
_entity.id
_entity.type
_entity.pdbx_description
1 polymer ?
#
loop_
_entity_poly.entity_id
_entity_poly.type
_entity_poly.pdbx_seq_one_letter_code
_entity_poly.pdbx_strand_id
1 'polypeptide(L)'
;MTLSEELKTVMARTQSVVQKQLLLEDIARIERLEDLAKACPSYEEFEHQGLFIGWTQGDFRTPELHPVLKPLLKTLHQAMHSPSDGAEEEVRTCWITFNQERSKRLVGCL
;
A
#
# COMPACT_ATOMS: atom_id res chain seq x y z
N MET A 1 -0.64 10.43 11.81
CA MET A 1 -1.40 10.55 10.56
C MET A 1 -1.17 9.29 9.76
N THR A 2 -2.24 8.62 9.35
CA THR A 2 -2.15 7.34 8.61
C THR A 2 -1.71 7.56 7.16
N LEU A 3 -1.22 6.50 6.51
CA LEU A 3 -0.81 6.57 5.11
C LEU A 3 -1.99 6.95 4.20
N SER A 4 -3.19 6.43 4.47
CA SER A 4 -4.40 6.78 3.70
C SER A 4 -4.75 8.27 3.80
N GLU A 5 -4.61 8.90 4.97
CA GLU A 5 -4.80 10.35 5.17
C GLU A 5 -3.80 11.20 4.40
N GLU A 6 -2.54 10.76 4.32
CA GLU A 6 -1.51 11.42 3.53
C GLU A 6 -1.80 11.38 2.04
N LEU A 7 -2.19 10.21 1.53
CA LEU A 7 -2.56 10.04 0.13
C LEU A 7 -3.78 10.89 -0.24
N LYS A 8 -4.76 11.02 0.65
CA LYS A 8 -5.89 11.95 0.48
C LYS A 8 -5.43 13.40 0.39
N THR A 9 -4.46 13.80 1.21
CA THR A 9 -3.85 15.14 1.17
C THR A 9 -3.11 15.39 -0.15
N VAL A 10 -2.39 14.39 -0.67
CA VAL A 10 -1.73 14.46 -1.98
C VAL A 10 -2.76 14.60 -3.09
N MET A 11 -3.79 13.75 -3.08
CA MET A 11 -4.87 13.75 -4.08
C MET A 11 -5.59 15.09 -4.17
N ALA A 12 -5.85 15.75 -3.03
CA ALA A 12 -6.47 17.07 -2.98
C ALA A 12 -5.66 18.15 -3.71
N ARG A 13 -4.34 17.98 -3.81
CA ARG A 13 -3.41 18.92 -4.48
C ARG A 13 -3.09 18.52 -5.92
N THR A 14 -3.35 17.27 -6.30
CA THR A 14 -3.13 16.78 -7.67
C THR A 14 -4.08 17.50 -8.64
N GLN A 15 -3.58 17.91 -9.82
CA GLN A 15 -4.42 18.51 -10.88
C GLN A 15 -4.74 17.52 -12.02
N SER A 16 -3.88 16.53 -12.25
CA SER A 16 -4.08 15.51 -13.28
C SER A 16 -5.20 14.54 -12.91
N VAL A 17 -6.22 14.42 -13.78
CA VAL A 17 -7.35 13.49 -13.60
C VAL A 17 -6.87 12.05 -13.55
N VAL A 18 -5.89 11.68 -14.38
CA VAL A 18 -5.32 10.32 -14.40
C VAL A 18 -4.63 10.00 -13.08
N GLN A 19 -3.81 10.92 -12.57
CA GLN A 19 -3.13 10.73 -11.29
C GLN A 19 -4.12 10.68 -10.12
N LYS A 20 -5.21 11.47 -10.16
CA LYS A 20 -6.28 11.38 -9.16
C LYS A 20 -6.95 10.02 -9.17
N GLN A 21 -7.27 9.47 -10.34
CA GLN A 21 -7.90 8.16 -10.44
C GLN A 21 -7.00 7.06 -9.86
N LEU A 22 -5.70 7.08 -10.18
CA LEU A 22 -4.73 6.15 -9.60
C LEU A 22 -4.63 6.29 -8.08
N LEU A 23 -4.56 7.53 -7.57
CA LEU A 23 -4.55 7.80 -6.14
C LEU A 23 -5.82 7.34 -5.43
N LEU A 24 -7.00 7.49 -6.05
CA LEU A 24 -8.27 6.99 -5.49
C LEU A 24 -8.24 5.48 -5.30
N GLU A 25 -7.75 4.75 -6.31
CA GLU A 25 -7.62 3.30 -6.19
C GLU A 25 -6.57 2.90 -5.12
N ASP A 26 -5.47 3.63 -5.05
CA ASP A 26 -4.42 3.38 -4.04
C ASP A 26 -4.92 3.65 -2.62
N ILE A 27 -5.66 4.74 -2.41
CA ILE A 27 -6.29 5.05 -1.13
C ILE A 27 -7.22 3.90 -0.73
N ALA A 28 -8.09 3.44 -1.63
CA ALA A 28 -9.01 2.34 -1.35
C ALA A 28 -8.28 1.02 -0.99
N ARG A 29 -7.16 0.72 -1.65
CA ARG A 29 -6.32 -0.44 -1.33
C ARG A 29 -5.65 -0.30 0.04
N ILE A 30 -5.07 0.86 0.34
CA ILE A 30 -4.43 1.12 1.64
C ILE A 30 -5.44 1.08 2.77
N GLU A 31 -6.61 1.72 2.64
CA GLU A 31 -7.68 1.65 3.64
C GLU A 31 -8.12 0.21 3.89
N ARG A 32 -8.27 -0.59 2.83
CA ARG A 32 -8.60 -2.01 2.97
C ARG A 32 -7.47 -2.80 3.64
N LEU A 33 -6.20 -2.50 3.40
CA LEU A 33 -5.11 -3.10 4.15
C LEU A 33 -5.11 -2.68 5.62
N GLU A 34 -5.40 -1.41 5.93
CA GLU A 34 -5.51 -0.92 7.30
C GLU A 34 -6.64 -1.64 8.05
N ASP A 35 -7.79 -1.84 7.41
CA ASP A 35 -8.91 -2.59 7.98
C ASP A 35 -8.60 -4.08 8.14
N LEU A 36 -7.95 -4.70 7.14
CA LEU A 36 -7.49 -6.09 7.23
C LEU A 36 -6.47 -6.27 8.35
N ALA A 37 -5.53 -5.33 8.50
CA ALA A 37 -4.55 -5.37 9.58
C ALA A 37 -5.25 -5.34 10.93
N LYS A 38 -6.21 -4.42 11.16
CA LYS A 38 -6.98 -4.37 12.41
C LYS A 38 -7.78 -5.64 12.69
N ALA A 39 -8.27 -6.32 11.64
CA ALA A 39 -9.06 -7.53 11.76
C ALA A 39 -8.22 -8.80 11.99
N CYS A 40 -6.94 -8.80 11.59
CA CYS A 40 -6.05 -9.97 11.63
C CYS A 40 -5.04 -9.84 12.78
N PRO A 41 -5.20 -10.61 13.88
CA PRO A 41 -4.28 -10.54 15.01
C PRO A 41 -2.89 -11.10 14.67
N SER A 42 -2.80 -12.01 13.70
CA SER A 42 -1.53 -12.56 13.24
C SER A 42 -1.04 -11.87 11.96
N TYR A 43 0.27 -11.62 11.90
CA TYR A 43 0.90 -11.11 10.68
C TYR A 43 0.79 -12.12 9.52
N GLU A 44 0.80 -13.43 9.80
CA GLU A 44 0.72 -14.46 8.76
C GLU A 44 -0.63 -14.45 8.02
N GLU A 45 -1.75 -14.36 8.75
CA GLU A 45 -3.09 -14.24 8.16
C GLU A 45 -3.25 -12.92 7.39
N PHE A 46 -2.69 -11.84 7.94
CA PHE A 46 -2.70 -10.54 7.30
C PHE A 46 -1.87 -10.54 6.02
N GLU A 47 -0.66 -11.09 6.04
CA GLU A 47 0.23 -11.18 4.87
C GLU A 47 -0.46 -11.98 3.77
N HIS A 48 -1.00 -13.15 4.10
CA HIS A 48 -1.69 -13.99 3.11
C HIS A 48 -2.82 -13.21 2.42
N GLN A 49 -3.66 -12.49 3.16
CA GLN A 49 -4.76 -11.72 2.58
C GLN A 49 -4.30 -10.45 1.85
N GLY A 50 -3.30 -9.74 2.39
CA GLY A 50 -2.79 -8.48 1.86
C GLY A 50 -2.07 -8.64 0.51
N LEU A 51 -1.50 -9.81 0.24
CA LEU A 51 -0.88 -10.12 -1.05
C LEU A 51 -1.91 -10.19 -2.20
N PHE A 52 -3.19 -10.48 -1.92
CA PHE A 52 -4.25 -10.62 -2.93
C PHE A 52 -5.15 -9.38 -3.05
N ILE A 53 -4.73 -8.21 -2.56
CA ILE A 53 -5.55 -7.00 -2.63
C ILE A 53 -5.63 -6.39 -4.06
N GLY A 54 -4.82 -6.90 -4.99
CA GLY A 54 -4.84 -6.53 -6.41
C GLY A 54 -4.17 -5.18 -6.69
N TRP A 55 -2.88 -5.19 -7.01
CA TRP A 55 -2.07 -3.96 -7.23
C TRP A 55 -1.80 -3.63 -8.70
N THR A 56 -2.11 -4.55 -9.62
CA THR A 56 -1.87 -4.41 -11.07
C THR A 56 -3.13 -4.78 -11.85
N GLN A 57 -3.36 -4.14 -13.01
CA GLN A 57 -4.47 -4.55 -13.89
C GLN A 57 -4.28 -6.00 -14.33
N GLY A 58 -5.31 -6.82 -14.11
CA GLY A 58 -5.30 -8.23 -14.44
C GLY A 58 -4.70 -9.15 -13.37
N ASP A 59 -4.17 -8.64 -12.26
CA ASP A 59 -3.65 -9.37 -11.08
C ASP A 59 -2.54 -10.43 -11.33
N PHE A 60 -2.28 -10.83 -12.57
CA PHE A 60 -1.32 -11.87 -12.93
C PHE A 60 0.14 -11.51 -12.60
N ARG A 61 0.44 -10.23 -12.36
CA ARG A 61 1.79 -9.72 -12.05
C ARG A 61 1.96 -9.28 -10.61
N THR A 62 0.90 -9.33 -9.80
CA THR A 62 0.99 -9.07 -8.35
C THR A 62 2.04 -9.96 -7.66
N PRO A 63 2.24 -11.25 -8.06
CA PRO A 63 3.34 -12.07 -7.54
C PRO A 63 4.74 -11.49 -7.70
N GLU A 64 4.99 -10.75 -8.79
CA GLU A 64 6.29 -10.09 -9.03
C GLU A 64 6.56 -8.93 -8.05
N LEU A 65 5.49 -8.38 -7.45
CA LEU A 65 5.56 -7.32 -6.47
C LEU A 65 5.66 -7.85 -5.03
N HIS A 66 5.43 -9.14 -4.78
CA HIS A 66 5.46 -9.70 -3.42
C HIS A 66 6.73 -9.34 -2.64
N PRO A 67 7.96 -9.41 -3.21
CA PRO A 67 9.18 -9.09 -2.46
C PRO A 67 9.21 -7.65 -1.94
N VAL A 68 8.57 -6.70 -2.65
CA VAL A 68 8.53 -5.28 -2.29
C VAL A 68 7.25 -4.89 -1.55
N LEU A 69 6.19 -5.70 -1.67
CA LEU A 69 4.93 -5.53 -0.96
C LEU A 69 5.01 -6.07 0.48
N LYS A 70 5.68 -7.21 0.72
CA LYS A 70 5.80 -7.81 2.05
C LYS A 70 6.37 -6.86 3.12
N PRO A 71 7.42 -6.06 2.85
CA PRO A 71 7.89 -5.06 3.81
C PRO A 71 6.82 -4.04 4.19
N LEU A 72 6.04 -3.55 3.22
CA LEU A 72 4.92 -2.63 3.47
C LEU A 72 3.82 -3.30 4.32
N LEU A 73 3.47 -4.56 4.01
CA LEU A 73 2.50 -5.30 4.82
C LEU A 73 3.00 -5.46 6.26
N LYS A 74 4.27 -5.84 6.43
CA LYS A 74 4.86 -6.02 7.76
C LYS A 74 4.84 -4.75 8.58
N THR A 75 5.31 -3.63 8.02
CA THR A 75 5.34 -2.35 8.75
C THR A 75 3.94 -1.83 9.03
N LEU A 76 2.99 -2.01 8.12
CA LEU A 76 1.60 -1.62 8.35
C LEU A 76 0.95 -2.44 9.47
N HIS A 77 1.13 -3.77 9.48
CA HIS A 77 0.59 -4.63 10.53
C HIS A 77 1.19 -4.29 11.91
N GLN A 78 2.51 -4.08 11.96
CA GLN A 78 3.21 -3.66 13.17
C GLN A 78 2.72 -2.29 13.67
N ALA A 79 2.57 -1.32 12.78
CA ALA A 79 2.05 0.02 13.13
C ALA A 79 0.63 -0.04 13.72
N MET A 80 -0.20 -0.99 13.29
CA MET A 80 -1.59 -1.14 13.79
C MET A 80 -1.67 -1.85 15.15
N HIS A 81 -0.73 -2.75 15.48
CA HIS A 81 -0.79 -3.56 16.71
C HIS A 81 0.21 -3.17 17.79
N SER A 82 1.34 -2.57 17.41
CA SER A 82 2.42 -2.20 18.31
C SER A 82 3.09 -0.92 17.78
N PRO A 83 2.36 0.21 17.76
CA PRO A 83 2.89 1.47 17.26
C PRO A 83 4.11 1.88 18.09
N SER A 84 5.22 2.11 17.39
CA SER A 84 6.44 2.70 17.94
C SER A 84 6.58 4.14 17.49
N ASP A 85 7.45 4.90 18.17
CA ASP A 85 7.93 6.17 17.67
C ASP A 85 8.55 5.95 16.28
N GLY A 86 7.99 6.62 15.26
CA GLY A 86 8.46 6.50 13.87
C GLY A 86 7.74 5.45 13.01
N ALA A 87 6.79 4.67 13.54
CA ALA A 87 6.08 3.65 12.76
C ALA A 87 5.40 4.22 11.50
N GLU A 88 4.85 5.43 11.58
CA GLU A 88 4.25 6.13 10.43
C GLU A 88 5.28 6.43 9.33
N GLU A 89 6.49 6.84 9.70
CA GLU A 89 7.57 7.14 8.75
C GLU A 89 8.14 5.87 8.11
N GLU A 90 8.18 4.77 8.85
CA GLU A 90 8.56 3.46 8.32
C GLU A 90 7.55 2.96 7.28
N VAL A 91 6.25 3.10 7.58
CA VAL A 91 5.16 2.78 6.62
C VAL A 91 5.27 3.67 5.38
N ARG A 92 5.50 4.98 5.55
CA ARG A 92 5.71 5.92 4.44
C ARG A 92 6.89 5.49 3.56
N THR A 93 8.02 5.16 4.17
CA THR A 93 9.23 4.74 3.46
C THR A 93 8.96 3.47 2.65
N CYS A 94 8.31 2.47 3.26
CA CYS A 94 7.94 1.23 2.57
C CYS A 94 6.97 1.49 1.42
N TRP A 95 6.00 2.40 1.59
CA TRP A 95 5.07 2.79 0.53
C TRP A 95 5.78 3.42 -0.66
N ILE A 96 6.72 4.34 -0.41
CA ILE A 96 7.48 4.99 -1.48
C ILE A 96 8.25 3.95 -2.30
N THR A 97 8.96 3.03 -1.63
CA THR A 97 9.70 1.95 -2.29
C THR A 97 8.77 1.06 -3.11
N PHE A 98 7.67 0.59 -2.51
CA PHE A 98 6.68 -0.22 -3.21
C PHE A 98 6.12 0.49 -4.44
N ASN A 99 5.71 1.75 -4.30
CA ASN A 99 5.09 2.50 -5.39
C ASN A 99 6.06 2.79 -6.54
N GLN A 100 7.34 3.05 -6.25
CA GLN A 100 8.39 3.17 -7.27
C GLN A 100 8.56 1.86 -8.05
N GLU A 101 8.65 0.74 -7.34
CA GLU A 101 8.82 -0.59 -7.92
C GLU A 101 7.61 -1.04 -8.73
N ARG A 102 6.40 -0.71 -8.26
CA ARG A 102 5.15 -0.89 -9.00
C ARG A 102 5.13 -0.04 -10.27
N SER A 103 5.48 1.24 -10.18
CA SER A 103 5.51 2.15 -11.33
C SER A 103 6.49 1.68 -12.40
N LYS A 104 7.69 1.22 -12.03
CA LYS A 104 8.66 0.63 -12.97
C LYS A 104 8.07 -0.55 -13.75
N ARG A 105 7.31 -1.42 -13.07
CA ARG A 105 6.71 -2.62 -13.68
C ARG A 105 5.45 -2.31 -14.50
N LEU A 106 4.70 -1.26 -14.15
CA LEU A 106 3.53 -0.78 -14.89
C LEU A 106 3.90 0.03 -16.14
N VAL A 107 4.96 0.86 -16.08
CA VAL A 107 5.43 1.68 -17.22
C VAL A 107 6.04 0.82 -18.33
N GLY A 108 6.57 -0.36 -18.02
CA GLY A 108 7.01 -1.34 -19.02
C GLY A 108 5.88 -1.96 -19.87
N CYS A 109 4.62 -1.55 -19.68
CA CYS A 109 3.44 -2.04 -20.40
C CYS A 109 2.59 -0.93 -21.04
N LEU A 110 3.08 0.32 -21.07
CA LEU A 110 2.45 1.43 -21.79
C LEU A 110 3.02 1.57 -23.20
#